data_AF-A0AAN6VTJ4-F1
#
_entry.id   AF-A0AAN6VTJ4-F1
#
_cell.length_a   1.000
_cell.length_b   1.000
_cell.length_c   1.000
_cell.angle_alpha   90.00
_cell.angle_beta   90.00
_cell.angle_gamma   90.00
#
_symmetry.space_group_name_H-M   'P 1'
#
loop_
_entity.id
_entity.type
_entity.pdbx_description
1 polymer ?
#
loop_
_entity_poly.entity_id
_entity_poly.type
_entity_poly.pdbx_seq_one_letter_code
_entity_poly.pdbx_strand_id
1 'polypeptide(L)'
;MAKSNGSGVKKAYLILYNAVSAIAWATILGRVVVVFWWKSPFFVPLVVDNFARITQTCAVIEILHALTGVVPAPVFTTLMQVASRLFLMWAVCWPFPQNNTSVFYSSMLLAWSLTEVIRYSYFALKQVDEVPGSLHWLRYSAFLVLYPIGISSEVAMTLQALFYGPASSLTPWYPYALVMVLLSYIPGSVILYSHMLKQRRKYLGAGKTAEKKTQ
;
A
#
# COMPACT_ATOMS: atom_id res chain seq x y z
N MET A 1 -9.94 7.83 40.31
CA MET A 1 -10.28 6.93 39.20
C MET A 1 -10.77 7.76 38.02
N ALA A 2 -9.93 8.00 37.00
CA ALA A 2 -10.33 8.70 35.77
C ALA A 2 -9.48 8.18 34.59
N LYS A 3 -9.84 7.00 34.08
CA LYS A 3 -9.27 6.39 32.87
C LYS A 3 -10.42 5.75 32.09
N SER A 4 -11.21 6.51 31.33
CA SER A 4 -12.09 5.86 30.33
C SER A 4 -12.63 6.72 29.17
N ASN A 5 -12.47 8.05 29.13
CA ASN A 5 -13.01 8.82 27.99
C ASN A 5 -12.04 8.89 26.77
N GLY A 6 -10.73 8.86 26.99
CA GLY A 6 -9.74 8.95 25.91
C GLY A 6 -9.61 7.69 25.04
N SER A 7 -9.92 6.50 25.58
CA SER A 7 -9.80 5.25 24.83
C SER A 7 -10.95 5.05 23.83
N GLY A 8 -12.17 5.43 24.21
CA GLY A 8 -13.36 5.34 23.34
C GLY A 8 -13.26 6.27 22.14
N VAL A 9 -12.88 7.53 22.35
CA VAL A 9 -12.70 8.52 21.28
C VAL A 9 -11.60 8.09 20.31
N LYS A 10 -10.46 7.61 20.83
CA LYS A 10 -9.37 7.07 20.02
C LYS A 10 -9.82 5.87 19.17
N LYS A 11 -10.57 4.94 19.76
CA LYS A 11 -11.10 3.76 19.08
C LYS A 11 -12.07 4.16 17.96
N ALA A 12 -13.03 5.04 18.24
CA ALA A 12 -13.97 5.56 17.25
C ALA A 12 -13.27 6.28 16.09
N TYR A 13 -12.29 7.13 16.40
CA TYR A 13 -11.45 7.80 15.40
C TYR A 13 -10.73 6.80 14.49
N LEU A 14 -10.09 5.78 15.06
CA LEU A 14 -9.39 4.77 14.28
C LEU A 14 -10.34 3.93 13.42
N ILE A 15 -11.54 3.60 13.92
CA ILE A 15 -12.57 2.91 13.13
C ILE A 15 -12.94 3.77 11.92
N LEU A 16 -13.27 5.05 12.14
CA LEU A 16 -13.67 5.96 11.07
C LEU A 16 -12.54 6.15 10.06
N TYR A 17 -11.32 6.41 10.51
CA TYR A 17 -10.15 6.58 9.64
C TYR A 17 -9.91 5.34 8.75
N ASN A 18 -9.92 4.15 9.35
CA ASN A 18 -9.72 2.92 8.61
C ASN A 18 -10.91 2.64 7.66
N ALA A 19 -12.14 2.90 8.06
CA ALA A 19 -13.31 2.72 7.19
C ALA A 19 -13.28 3.66 5.98
N VAL A 20 -13.00 4.95 6.20
CA VAL A 20 -12.87 5.95 5.12
C VAL A 20 -11.72 5.57 4.18
N SER A 21 -10.58 5.16 4.72
CA SER A 21 -9.44 4.72 3.92
C SER A 21 -9.76 3.46 3.11
N ALA A 22 -10.47 2.49 3.70
CA ALA A 22 -10.93 1.29 3.01
C ALA A 22 -11.87 1.64 1.84
N ILE A 23 -12.81 2.56 2.04
CA ILE A 23 -13.73 3.03 0.98
C ILE A 23 -12.98 3.76 -0.13
N ALA A 24 -12.02 4.62 0.21
CA ALA A 24 -11.21 5.33 -0.79
C ALA A 24 -10.42 4.34 -1.66
N TRP A 25 -9.72 3.38 -1.06
CA TRP A 25 -8.99 2.36 -1.81
C TRP A 25 -9.90 1.38 -2.54
N ALA A 26 -11.08 1.05 -2.00
CA ALA A 26 -12.09 0.24 -2.71
C ALA A 26 -12.63 0.98 -3.94
N THR A 27 -12.78 2.30 -3.86
CA THR A 27 -13.19 3.14 -5.00
C THR A 27 -12.13 3.13 -6.09
N ILE A 28 -10.84 3.23 -5.72
CA ILE A 28 -9.72 3.08 -6.66
C ILE A 28 -9.78 1.70 -7.32
N LEU A 29 -9.86 0.63 -6.52
CA LEU A 29 -9.93 -0.74 -7.01
C LEU A 29 -11.09 -0.94 -7.99
N GLY A 30 -12.30 -0.51 -7.60
CA GLY A 30 -13.50 -0.61 -8.41
C GLY A 30 -13.38 0.14 -9.73
N ARG A 31 -12.85 1.37 -9.72
CA ARG A 31 -12.61 2.13 -10.95
C ARG A 31 -11.60 1.45 -11.87
N VAL A 32 -10.50 0.93 -11.33
CA VAL A 32 -9.51 0.20 -12.15
C VAL A 32 -10.13 -1.04 -12.78
N VAL A 33 -10.85 -1.86 -12.00
CA VAL A 33 -11.52 -3.08 -12.49
C VAL A 33 -12.57 -2.76 -13.55
N VAL A 34 -13.41 -1.75 -13.32
CA VAL A 34 -14.45 -1.33 -14.29
C VAL A 34 -13.82 -0.85 -15.59
N VAL A 35 -12.79 0.00 -15.53
CA VAL A 35 -12.13 0.49 -16.74
C VAL A 35 -11.43 -0.64 -17.49
N PHE A 36 -10.80 -1.57 -16.77
CA PHE A 36 -10.18 -2.75 -17.35
C PHE A 36 -11.20 -3.63 -18.10
N TRP A 37 -12.38 -3.82 -17.51
CA TRP A 37 -13.44 -4.67 -18.08
C TRP A 37 -14.16 -4.03 -19.27
N TRP A 38 -14.50 -2.74 -19.16
CA TRP A 38 -15.39 -2.07 -20.12
C TRP A 38 -14.65 -1.32 -21.24
N LYS A 39 -13.38 -0.99 -21.05
CA LYS A 39 -12.60 -0.20 -21.99
C LYS A 39 -11.27 -0.90 -22.26
N SER A 40 -10.20 -0.44 -21.63
CA SER A 40 -8.83 -0.94 -21.77
C SER A 40 -8.00 -0.35 -20.62
N PRO A 41 -6.94 -1.05 -20.16
CA PRO A 41 -6.00 -0.53 -19.16
C PRO A 41 -5.47 0.87 -19.49
N PHE A 42 -5.39 1.21 -20.78
CA PHE A 42 -4.95 2.52 -21.26
C PHE A 42 -5.75 3.69 -20.69
N PHE A 43 -7.05 3.50 -20.41
CA PHE A 43 -7.93 4.55 -19.92
C PHE A 43 -7.93 4.69 -18.38
N VAL A 44 -7.22 3.81 -17.67
CA VAL A 44 -7.19 3.81 -16.19
C VAL A 44 -6.72 5.16 -15.61
N PRO A 45 -5.64 5.79 -16.13
CA PRO A 45 -5.18 7.06 -15.58
C PRO A 45 -6.24 8.16 -15.66
N LEU A 46 -7.02 8.22 -16.74
CA LEU A 46 -8.02 9.27 -16.95
C LEU A 46 -9.11 9.27 -15.87
N VAL A 47 -9.44 8.10 -15.31
CA VAL A 47 -10.53 7.93 -14.34
C VAL A 47 -10.02 7.87 -12.89
N VAL A 48 -8.78 7.40 -12.70
CA VAL A 48 -8.28 6.99 -11.37
C VAL A 48 -7.19 7.91 -10.83
N ASP A 49 -6.36 8.50 -11.69
CA ASP A 49 -5.06 9.05 -11.30
C ASP A 49 -5.13 10.19 -10.27
N ASN A 50 -6.02 11.17 -10.49
CA ASN A 50 -6.23 12.27 -9.53
C ASN A 50 -6.69 11.77 -8.16
N PHE A 51 -7.65 10.84 -8.14
CA PHE A 51 -8.21 10.32 -6.91
C PHE A 51 -7.20 9.43 -6.17
N ALA A 52 -6.42 8.63 -6.91
CA ALA A 52 -5.34 7.81 -6.36
C ALA A 52 -4.23 8.68 -5.76
N ARG A 53 -3.80 9.77 -6.44
CA ARG A 53 -2.82 10.71 -5.90
C ARG A 53 -3.26 11.33 -4.58
N ILE A 54 -4.49 11.84 -4.52
CA ILE A 54 -5.02 12.46 -3.30
C ILE A 54 -5.10 11.42 -2.18
N THR A 55 -5.66 10.23 -2.47
CA THR A 55 -5.77 9.15 -1.49
C THR A 55 -4.42 8.72 -0.94
N GLN A 56 -3.40 8.58 -1.81
CA GLN A 56 -2.04 8.24 -1.38
C GLN A 56 -1.38 9.38 -0.60
N THR A 57 -1.69 10.64 -0.91
CA THR A 57 -1.20 11.81 -0.17
C THR A 57 -1.77 11.86 1.24
N CYS A 58 -3.05 11.49 1.42
CA CYS A 58 -3.66 11.37 2.74
C CYS A 58 -2.97 10.33 3.64
N ALA A 59 -2.24 9.34 3.08
CA ALA A 59 -1.48 8.36 3.86
C ALA A 59 -0.34 8.99 4.69
N VAL A 60 0.02 10.26 4.47
CA VAL A 60 0.92 11.02 5.36
C VAL A 60 0.38 11.08 6.80
N ILE A 61 -0.96 11.03 6.97
CA ILE A 61 -1.59 10.95 8.28
C ILE A 61 -1.12 9.70 9.07
N GLU A 62 -0.77 8.60 8.40
CA GLU A 62 -0.24 7.40 9.07
C GLU A 62 1.12 7.65 9.71
N ILE A 63 1.94 8.50 9.09
CA ILE A 63 3.22 8.92 9.67
C ILE A 63 2.95 9.70 10.95
N LEU A 64 1.95 10.60 10.94
CA LEU A 64 1.55 11.34 12.13
C LEU A 64 1.01 10.41 13.22
N HIS A 65 0.22 9.38 12.88
CA HIS A 65 -0.26 8.39 13.85
C HIS A 65 0.87 7.59 14.49
N ALA A 66 1.90 7.23 13.73
CA ALA A 66 3.08 6.54 14.25
C ALA A 66 3.92 7.47 15.14
N LEU A 67 4.14 8.73 14.71
CA LEU A 67 4.91 9.73 15.46
C LEU A 67 4.27 10.10 16.80
N THR A 68 2.95 10.25 16.81
CA THR A 68 2.17 10.62 18.01
C THR A 68 1.84 9.43 18.91
N GLY A 69 2.18 8.20 18.50
CA GLY A 69 1.86 6.99 19.25
C GLY A 69 0.37 6.65 19.30
N VAL A 70 -0.45 7.26 18.42
CA VAL A 70 -1.85 6.87 18.26
C VAL A 70 -1.93 5.40 17.85
N VAL A 71 -1.02 4.94 16.99
CA VAL A 71 -0.90 3.52 16.62
C VAL A 71 0.51 3.03 17.00
N PRO A 72 0.65 1.83 17.60
CA PRO A 72 1.96 1.25 17.90
C PRO A 72 2.62 0.72 16.62
N ALA A 73 3.10 1.64 15.78
CA ALA A 73 3.78 1.35 14.52
C ALA A 73 5.21 1.91 14.54
N PRO A 74 6.22 1.21 13.98
CA PRO A 74 7.57 1.74 13.91
C PRO A 74 7.63 2.90 12.90
N VAL A 75 7.86 4.12 13.39
CA VAL A 75 7.84 5.38 12.62
C VAL A 75 8.65 5.28 11.33
N PHE A 76 9.90 4.85 11.41
CA PHE A 76 10.79 4.77 10.24
C PHE A 76 10.24 3.85 9.15
N THR A 77 9.64 2.72 9.53
CA THR A 77 9.05 1.79 8.57
C THR A 77 7.80 2.36 7.91
N THR A 78 6.94 3.05 8.67
CA THR A 78 5.76 3.74 8.15
C THR A 78 6.17 4.87 7.21
N LEU A 79 7.17 5.67 7.59
CA LEU A 79 7.73 6.73 6.76
C LEU A 79 8.23 6.17 5.42
N MET A 80 9.06 5.13 5.46
CA MET A 80 9.60 4.55 4.22
C MET A 80 8.52 3.98 3.30
N GLN A 81 7.49 3.33 3.86
CA GLN A 81 6.38 2.79 3.07
C GLN A 81 5.56 3.90 2.40
N VAL A 82 5.22 4.96 3.15
CA VAL A 82 4.45 6.08 2.61
C VAL A 82 5.29 6.90 1.61
N ALA A 83 6.55 7.18 1.94
CA ALA A 83 7.46 7.93 1.08
C ALA A 83 7.72 7.23 -0.26
N SER A 84 7.90 5.90 -0.26
CA SER A 84 8.09 5.12 -1.49
C SER A 84 6.90 5.28 -2.44
N ARG A 85 5.67 5.15 -1.94
CA ARG A 85 4.48 5.32 -2.77
C ARG A 85 4.23 6.76 -3.20
N LEU A 86 4.54 7.75 -2.35
CA LEU A 86 4.47 9.15 -2.73
C LEU A 86 5.47 9.49 -3.83
N PHE A 87 6.68 8.94 -3.77
CA PHE A 87 7.66 9.05 -4.83
C PHE A 87 7.11 8.50 -6.15
N LEU A 88 6.49 7.32 -6.16
CA LEU A 88 5.85 6.79 -7.37
C LEU A 88 4.75 7.72 -7.89
N MET A 89 3.82 8.17 -7.03
CA MET A 89 2.71 9.00 -7.48
C MET A 89 3.12 10.41 -7.97
N TRP A 90 4.09 11.04 -7.31
CA TRP A 90 4.44 12.45 -7.53
C TRP A 90 5.73 12.67 -8.32
N ALA A 91 6.72 11.78 -8.19
CA ALA A 91 7.96 11.87 -8.97
C ALA A 91 7.89 10.99 -10.23
N VAL A 92 7.29 9.81 -10.17
CA VAL A 92 7.24 8.94 -11.37
C VAL A 92 6.02 9.24 -12.24
N CYS A 93 4.81 9.15 -11.68
CA CYS A 93 3.58 9.21 -12.47
C CYS A 93 3.15 10.62 -12.86
N TRP A 94 3.34 11.62 -11.99
CA TRP A 94 2.87 12.99 -12.26
C TRP A 94 3.69 13.73 -13.34
N PRO A 95 5.03 13.68 -13.37
CA PRO A 95 5.82 14.36 -14.40
C PRO A 95 5.76 13.70 -15.78
N PHE A 96 5.43 12.40 -15.81
CA PHE A 96 5.40 11.61 -17.04
C PHE A 96 4.03 10.93 -17.24
N PRO A 97 2.95 11.72 -17.40
CA PRO A 97 1.59 11.19 -17.50
C PRO A 97 1.41 10.20 -18.68
N GLN A 98 2.21 10.35 -19.74
CA GLN A 98 2.26 9.42 -20.87
C GLN A 98 2.65 7.99 -20.47
N ASN A 99 3.43 7.81 -19.40
CA ASN A 99 3.84 6.48 -18.93
C ASN A 99 2.73 5.79 -18.13
N ASN A 100 1.78 6.56 -17.59
CA ASN A 100 0.69 6.01 -16.76
C ASN A 100 -0.30 5.17 -17.58
N THR A 101 -0.32 5.31 -18.91
CA THR A 101 -1.16 4.47 -19.77
C THR A 101 -0.64 3.04 -19.91
N SER A 102 0.53 2.74 -19.33
CA SER A 102 1.12 1.40 -19.34
C SER A 102 0.31 0.41 -18.51
N VAL A 103 0.44 -0.87 -18.85
CA VAL A 103 -0.13 -1.97 -18.04
C VAL A 103 0.46 -1.98 -16.63
N PHE A 104 1.72 -1.54 -16.47
CA PHE A 104 2.41 -1.48 -15.17
C PHE A 104 1.74 -0.49 -14.20
N TYR A 105 1.27 0.65 -14.68
CA TYR A 105 0.52 1.59 -13.83
C TYR A 105 -0.78 0.94 -13.30
N SER A 106 -1.51 0.26 -14.19
CA SER A 106 -2.76 -0.42 -13.84
C SER A 106 -2.52 -1.58 -12.87
N SER A 107 -1.50 -2.41 -13.08
CA SER A 107 -1.15 -3.51 -12.19
C SER A 107 -0.64 -3.02 -10.83
N MET A 108 0.13 -1.93 -10.79
CA MET A 108 0.54 -1.26 -9.56
C MET A 108 -0.68 -0.82 -8.75
N LEU A 109 -1.61 -0.08 -9.36
CA LEU A 109 -2.82 0.39 -8.68
C LEU A 109 -3.73 -0.76 -8.23
N LEU A 110 -3.86 -1.83 -9.01
CA LEU A 110 -4.59 -3.03 -8.60
C LEU A 110 -3.96 -3.67 -7.36
N ALA A 111 -2.64 -3.90 -7.39
CA ALA A 111 -1.92 -4.51 -6.28
C ALA A 111 -1.98 -3.65 -5.00
N TRP A 112 -1.79 -2.34 -5.14
CA TRP A 112 -1.88 -1.40 -4.05
C TRP A 112 -3.29 -1.35 -3.47
N SER A 113 -4.28 -1.05 -4.29
CA SER A 113 -5.66 -0.88 -3.83
C SER A 113 -6.21 -2.14 -3.17
N LEU A 114 -5.95 -3.33 -3.73
CA LEU A 114 -6.37 -4.58 -3.11
C LEU A 114 -5.66 -4.81 -1.75
N THR A 115 -4.36 -4.56 -1.68
CA THR A 115 -3.60 -4.66 -0.41
C THR A 115 -4.15 -3.70 0.64
N GLU A 116 -4.49 -2.48 0.24
CA GLU A 116 -4.99 -1.44 1.14
C GLU A 116 -6.42 -1.70 1.62
N VAL A 117 -7.32 -2.14 0.74
CA VAL A 117 -8.67 -2.56 1.12
C VAL A 117 -8.59 -3.65 2.20
N ILE A 118 -7.74 -4.66 2.01
CA ILE A 118 -7.54 -5.72 3.00
C ILE A 118 -6.99 -5.15 4.31
N ARG A 119 -5.97 -4.29 4.24
CA ARG A 119 -5.28 -3.72 5.41
C ARG A 119 -6.23 -2.88 6.27
N TYR A 120 -6.92 -1.91 5.66
CA TYR A 120 -7.80 -1.01 6.40
C TYR A 120 -9.07 -1.71 6.88
N SER A 121 -9.64 -2.62 6.08
CA SER A 121 -10.79 -3.42 6.54
C SER A 121 -10.41 -4.28 7.75
N TYR A 122 -9.24 -4.91 7.72
CA TYR A 122 -8.71 -5.67 8.86
C TYR A 122 -8.54 -4.77 10.09
N PHE A 123 -7.97 -3.57 9.95
CA PHE A 123 -7.77 -2.68 11.08
C PHE A 123 -9.07 -2.09 11.63
N ALA A 124 -10.05 -1.76 10.79
CA ALA A 124 -11.36 -1.30 11.22
C ALA A 124 -12.07 -2.38 12.06
N LEU A 125 -12.14 -3.61 11.54
CA LEU A 125 -12.77 -4.74 12.21
C LEU A 125 -12.01 -5.20 13.46
N LYS A 126 -10.68 -5.08 13.45
CA LYS A 126 -9.86 -5.38 14.64
C LYS A 126 -10.15 -4.43 15.80
N GLN A 127 -10.57 -3.18 15.54
CA GLN A 127 -10.97 -2.31 16.64
C GLN A 127 -12.25 -2.81 17.32
N VAL A 128 -13.20 -3.39 16.59
CA VAL A 128 -14.47 -3.89 17.15
C VAL A 128 -14.41 -5.37 17.56
N ASP A 129 -13.22 -5.97 17.57
CA ASP A 129 -12.95 -7.37 17.96
C ASP A 129 -13.65 -8.44 17.10
N GLU A 130 -14.16 -8.07 15.92
CA GLU A 130 -14.96 -8.92 15.01
C GLU A 130 -14.23 -9.11 13.67
N VAL A 131 -13.08 -9.80 13.67
CA VAL A 131 -12.32 -10.04 12.42
C VAL A 131 -12.65 -11.42 11.85
N PRO A 132 -13.28 -11.51 10.66
CA PRO A 132 -13.53 -12.79 10.00
C PRO A 132 -12.22 -13.55 9.73
N GLY A 133 -12.25 -14.88 9.93
CA GLY A 133 -11.08 -15.74 9.71
C GLY A 133 -10.50 -15.65 8.29
N SER A 134 -11.38 -15.49 7.28
CA SER A 134 -10.99 -15.28 5.89
C SER A 134 -10.19 -13.98 5.69
N LEU A 135 -10.64 -12.88 6.29
CA LEU A 135 -9.96 -11.58 6.22
C LEU A 135 -8.62 -11.62 6.99
N HIS A 136 -8.59 -12.29 8.14
CA HIS A 136 -7.34 -12.53 8.87
C HIS A 136 -6.34 -13.32 8.03
N TRP A 137 -6.77 -14.42 7.39
CA TRP A 137 -5.92 -15.20 6.50
C TRP A 137 -5.41 -14.37 5.32
N LEU A 138 -6.29 -13.59 4.70
CA LEU A 138 -5.98 -12.74 3.56
C LEU A 138 -4.96 -11.67 3.93
N ARG A 139 -5.09 -11.02 5.09
CA ARG A 139 -4.14 -10.02 5.61
C ARG A 139 -2.71 -10.53 5.70
N TYR A 140 -2.53 -11.83 5.97
CA TYR A 140 -1.23 -12.47 6.11
C TYR A 140 -0.83 -13.36 4.93
N SER A 141 -1.63 -13.46 3.87
CA SER A 141 -1.32 -14.30 2.70
C SER A 141 -1.40 -13.56 1.36
N ALA A 142 -2.16 -12.47 1.25
CA ALA A 142 -2.32 -11.71 0.01
C ALA A 142 -0.99 -11.21 -0.56
N PHE A 143 -0.03 -10.88 0.31
CA PHE A 143 1.30 -10.41 -0.10
C PHE A 143 2.04 -11.44 -0.97
N LEU A 144 1.75 -12.73 -0.88
CA LEU A 144 2.42 -13.76 -1.70
C LEU A 144 2.26 -13.51 -3.20
N VAL A 145 1.13 -12.93 -3.60
CA VAL A 145 0.82 -12.59 -5.01
C VAL A 145 0.93 -11.10 -5.24
N LEU A 146 0.35 -10.28 -4.37
CA LEU A 146 0.25 -8.83 -4.58
C LEU A 146 1.60 -8.14 -4.45
N TYR A 147 2.52 -8.66 -3.63
CA TYR A 147 3.80 -8.02 -3.42
C TYR A 147 4.73 -8.15 -4.64
N PRO A 148 4.93 -9.35 -5.25
CA PRO A 148 5.65 -9.44 -6.51
C PRO A 148 5.06 -8.56 -7.61
N ILE A 149 3.73 -8.51 -7.75
CA ILE A 149 3.05 -7.67 -8.74
C ILE A 149 3.33 -6.18 -8.46
N GLY A 150 3.18 -5.75 -7.21
CA GLY A 150 3.42 -4.37 -6.81
C GLY A 150 4.85 -3.93 -7.10
N ILE A 151 5.84 -4.64 -6.55
CA ILE A 151 7.26 -4.28 -6.71
C ILE A 151 7.70 -4.32 -8.17
N SER A 152 7.32 -5.35 -8.94
CA SER A 152 7.67 -5.41 -10.36
C SER A 152 7.08 -4.26 -11.16
N SER A 153 5.84 -3.86 -10.84
CA SER A 153 5.17 -2.73 -11.50
C SER A 153 5.82 -1.40 -11.13
N GLU A 154 6.18 -1.19 -9.86
CA GLU A 154 6.86 0.03 -9.39
C GLU A 154 8.25 0.19 -10.03
N VAL A 155 9.01 -0.90 -10.12
CA VAL A 155 10.31 -0.93 -10.79
C VAL A 155 10.13 -0.64 -12.28
N ALA A 156 9.19 -1.29 -12.96
CA ALA A 156 8.92 -1.04 -14.37
C ALA A 156 8.52 0.42 -14.63
N MET A 157 7.68 1.00 -13.76
CA MET A 157 7.28 2.40 -13.87
C MET A 157 8.45 3.37 -13.70
N THR A 158 9.32 3.09 -12.74
CA THR A 158 10.52 3.89 -12.50
C THR A 158 11.52 3.77 -13.65
N LEU A 159 11.70 2.57 -14.22
CA LEU A 159 12.52 2.36 -15.41
C LEU A 159 11.93 3.09 -16.63
N GLN A 160 10.61 3.09 -16.79
CA GLN A 160 9.96 3.83 -17.87
C GLN A 160 10.17 5.34 -17.73
N ALA A 161 10.10 5.88 -16.52
CA ALA A 161 10.44 7.27 -16.26
C ALA A 161 11.91 7.58 -16.55
N LEU A 162 12.82 6.65 -16.24
CA LEU A 162 14.26 6.82 -16.49
C LEU A 162 14.64 6.79 -17.97
N PHE A 163 14.11 5.84 -18.74
CA PHE A 163 14.51 5.60 -20.13
C PHE A 163 13.64 6.30 -21.17
N TYR A 164 12.34 6.43 -20.90
CA TYR A 164 11.37 7.00 -21.84
C TYR A 164 10.79 8.33 -21.38
N GLY A 165 10.93 8.67 -20.09
CA GLY A 165 10.65 10.01 -19.61
C GLY A 165 11.79 10.96 -20.02
N PRO A 166 11.50 12.24 -20.31
CA PRO A 166 12.52 13.26 -20.44
C PRO A 166 13.09 13.63 -19.05
N ALA A 167 13.53 12.63 -18.28
CA ALA A 167 14.03 12.76 -16.92
C ALA A 167 15.21 13.74 -16.84
N SER A 168 16.11 13.69 -17.82
CA SER A 168 17.24 14.62 -17.94
C SER A 168 16.83 16.05 -18.28
N SER A 169 15.62 16.27 -18.83
CA SER A 169 15.13 17.61 -19.15
C SER A 169 14.46 18.31 -17.96
N LEU A 170 14.09 17.58 -16.91
CA LEU A 170 13.54 18.17 -15.69
C LEU A 170 14.65 18.81 -14.86
N THR A 171 15.70 18.04 -14.57
CA THR A 171 16.90 18.51 -13.87
C THR A 171 18.03 17.48 -14.00
N PRO A 172 19.31 17.90 -14.07
CA PRO A 172 20.44 16.99 -14.25
C PRO A 172 20.55 15.89 -13.18
N TRP A 173 20.14 16.15 -11.95
CA TRP A 173 20.22 15.17 -10.85
C TRP A 173 19.10 14.12 -10.89
N TYR A 174 18.02 14.35 -11.64
CA TYR A 174 16.82 13.53 -11.61
C TYR A 174 17.06 12.05 -11.96
N PRO A 175 17.79 11.72 -13.04
CA PRO A 175 18.06 10.32 -13.40
C PRO A 175 18.83 9.58 -12.30
N TYR A 176 19.79 10.25 -11.65
CA TYR A 176 20.55 9.66 -10.55
C TYR A 176 19.67 9.33 -9.35
N ALA A 177 18.68 10.17 -9.03
CA ALA A 177 17.71 9.89 -7.97
C ALA A 177 16.85 8.65 -8.31
N LEU A 178 16.39 8.50 -9.55
CA LEU A 178 15.65 7.31 -9.98
C LEU A 178 16.50 6.04 -9.87
N VAL A 179 17.79 6.11 -10.27
CA VAL A 179 18.73 4.97 -10.15
C VAL A 179 18.95 4.59 -8.69
N MET A 180 19.13 5.56 -7.79
CA MET A 180 19.28 5.26 -6.35
C MET A 180 18.04 4.55 -5.80
N VAL A 181 16.84 4.98 -6.19
CA VAL A 181 15.59 4.32 -5.79
C VAL A 181 15.54 2.89 -6.33
N LEU A 182 15.84 2.68 -7.61
CA LEU A 182 15.91 1.34 -8.23
C LEU A 182 16.89 0.41 -7.50
N LEU A 183 18.06 0.92 -7.12
CA LEU A 183 19.03 0.15 -6.33
C LEU A 183 18.48 -0.21 -4.95
N SER A 184 17.71 0.68 -4.32
CA SER A 184 17.09 0.42 -3.01
C SER A 184 16.03 -0.69 -3.03
N TYR A 185 15.35 -0.90 -4.18
CA TYR A 185 14.37 -1.97 -4.35
C TYR A 185 15.00 -3.37 -4.21
N ILE A 186 16.28 -3.54 -4.55
CA ILE A 186 16.96 -4.86 -4.49
C ILE A 186 17.02 -5.37 -3.03
N PRO A 187 17.71 -4.72 -2.08
CA PRO A 187 17.73 -5.17 -0.69
C PRO A 187 16.36 -4.97 -0.01
N GLY A 188 15.68 -3.85 -0.30
CA GLY A 188 14.41 -3.50 0.34
C GLY A 188 13.34 -4.56 0.08
N SER A 189 13.26 -5.06 -1.16
CA SER A 189 12.21 -6.00 -1.53
C SER A 189 12.36 -7.35 -0.82
N VAL A 190 13.59 -7.86 -0.72
CA VAL A 190 13.91 -9.15 -0.09
C VAL A 190 13.70 -9.09 1.43
N ILE A 191 14.17 -8.02 2.08
CA ILE A 191 14.04 -7.84 3.54
C ILE A 191 12.56 -7.79 3.94
N LEU A 192 11.76 -6.97 3.25
CA LEU A 192 10.34 -6.79 3.56
C LEU A 192 9.53 -8.07 3.27
N TYR A 193 9.82 -8.76 2.17
CA TYR A 193 9.18 -10.04 1.86
C TYR A 193 9.48 -11.11 2.91
N SER A 194 10.75 -11.22 3.32
CA SER A 194 11.19 -12.15 4.37
C SER A 194 10.51 -11.84 5.70
N HIS A 195 10.34 -10.56 6.03
CA HIS A 195 9.61 -10.14 7.23
C HIS A 195 8.13 -10.54 7.17
N MET A 196 7.46 -10.35 6.04
CA MET A 196 6.06 -10.76 5.86
C MET A 196 5.89 -12.29 5.95
N LEU A 197 6.84 -13.08 5.44
CA LEU A 197 6.85 -14.54 5.62
C LEU A 197 6.95 -14.94 7.10
N LYS A 198 7.82 -14.26 7.87
CA LYS A 198 7.92 -14.46 9.32
C LYS A 198 6.60 -14.11 10.02
N GLN A 199 5.99 -12.98 9.67
CA GLN A 199 4.68 -12.58 10.21
C GLN A 199 3.60 -13.61 9.90
N ARG A 200 3.53 -14.10 8.65
CA ARG A 200 2.59 -15.15 8.26
C ARG A 200 2.74 -16.41 9.10
N ARG A 201 3.96 -16.90 9.29
CA ARG A 201 4.22 -18.08 10.16
C ARG A 201 3.79 -17.82 11.60
N LYS A 202 4.06 -16.62 12.12
CA LYS A 202 3.68 -16.24 13.48
C LYS A 202 2.16 -16.22 13.68
N TYR A 203 1.43 -15.55 12.80
CA TYR A 203 -0.02 -15.31 12.98
C TYR A 203 -0.91 -16.42 12.44
N LEU A 204 -0.48 -17.17 11.41
CA LEU A 204 -1.26 -18.28 10.84
C LEU A 204 -0.71 -19.66 11.23
N GLY A 205 0.56 -19.77 11.64
CA GLY A 205 1.18 -21.04 12.00
C GLY A 205 0.94 -21.46 13.45
N ALA A 206 0.61 -20.53 14.35
CA ALA A 206 0.41 -20.82 15.77
C ALA A 206 -0.79 -21.76 16.05
N GLY A 207 -1.81 -21.78 15.19
CA GLY A 207 -2.96 -22.70 15.32
C GLY A 207 -2.57 -24.18 15.14
N LYS A 208 -1.59 -24.48 14.28
CA LYS A 208 -1.13 -25.87 14.04
C LYS A 208 -0.34 -26.46 15.21
N THR A 209 0.21 -25.62 16.08
CA THR A 209 0.98 -26.08 17.26
C THR A 209 0.07 -26.33 18.47
N ALA A 210 -1.08 -25.66 18.55
CA ALA A 210 -2.08 -25.89 19.59
C ALA A 210 -2.83 -27.21 19.37
N GLU A 211 -3.29 -27.49 18.14
CA GLU A 211 -3.94 -28.77 17.78
C GLU A 211 -3.05 -29.99 18.00
N LYS A 212 -1.73 -29.87 17.72
CA LYS A 212 -0.75 -30.94 17.95
C LYS A 212 -0.39 -31.20 19.42
N LYS A 213 -0.82 -30.34 20.35
CA LYS A 213 -0.60 -30.54 21.80
C LYS A 213 -1.84 -31.10 22.51
N THR A 214 -2.94 -31.26 21.79
CA THR A 214 -4.21 -31.78 22.33
C THR A 214 -4.57 -33.15 21.70
N GLN A 215 -3.74 -33.65 20.77
CA GLN A 215 -3.70 -35.05 20.33
C GLN A 215 -2.50 -35.73 20.97
#